data_AF-A0A917R138-F1
#
_entry.id   AF-A0A917R138-F1
#
_cell.length_a   1.000
_cell.length_b   1.000
_cell.length_c   1.000
_cell.angle_alpha   90.00
_cell.angle_beta   90.00
_cell.angle_gamma   90.00
#
_symmetry.space_group_name_H-M   'P 1'
#
loop_
_entity.id
_entity.type
_entity.pdbx_description
1 polymer ?
#
loop_
_entity_poly.entity_id
_entity_poly.type
_entity_poly.pdbx_seq_one_letter_code
_entity_poly.pdbx_strand_id
1 'polypeptide(L)'
;MGQRTTSRRAAALRKAREAKAARDAERLLRERRVEAALADFFESASLAERIRHDAGRRAERILAEAEREARNADAAAGAAIGSLRELGQTNAEIAELCGLSVPVVRAMANSAPDKAPDDRVDEVPSVPAQEHDGGSAGSGPGARAAPLVTTPARFSTGLAPEDGIGAPGVQLP
;
A
#
# COMPACT_ATOMS: atom_id res chain seq x y z
N MET A 1 11.73 -80.23 6.94
CA MET A 1 12.12 -79.17 5.97
C MET A 1 11.31 -77.85 6.07
N GLY A 2 10.47 -77.61 7.10
CA GLY A 2 9.57 -76.43 7.16
C GLY A 2 10.11 -75.09 7.71
N GLN A 3 11.28 -75.06 8.36
CA GLN A 3 11.80 -73.85 9.03
C GLN A 3 12.53 -72.85 8.09
N ARG A 4 12.98 -73.31 6.92
CA ARG A 4 13.69 -72.46 5.94
C ARG A 4 12.75 -71.62 5.09
N THR A 5 11.52 -72.06 4.88
CA THR A 5 10.51 -71.31 4.11
C THR A 5 9.88 -70.19 4.95
N THR A 6 9.65 -70.44 6.24
CA THR A 6 9.11 -69.44 7.20
C THR A 6 10.09 -68.30 7.46
N SER A 7 11.38 -68.58 7.62
CA SER A 7 12.43 -67.56 7.79
C SER A 7 12.64 -66.68 6.55
N ARG A 8 12.60 -67.26 5.34
CA ARG A 8 12.64 -66.50 4.07
C ARG A 8 11.42 -65.60 3.90
N ARG A 9 10.22 -66.09 4.23
CA ARG A 9 8.99 -65.29 4.21
C ARG A 9 9.03 -64.14 5.22
N ALA A 10 9.55 -64.39 6.42
CA ALA A 10 9.73 -63.34 7.43
C ALA A 10 10.69 -62.23 6.95
N ALA A 11 11.80 -62.60 6.30
CA ALA A 11 12.73 -61.63 5.71
C ALA A 11 12.10 -60.82 4.57
N ALA A 12 11.32 -61.47 3.70
CA ALA A 12 10.58 -60.78 2.63
C ALA A 12 9.54 -59.79 3.18
N LEU A 13 8.81 -60.17 4.23
CA LEU A 13 7.85 -59.28 4.90
C LEU A 13 8.53 -58.09 5.57
N ARG A 14 9.70 -58.28 6.20
CA ARG A 14 10.48 -57.16 6.77
C ARG A 14 10.89 -56.17 5.67
N LYS A 15 11.50 -56.65 4.58
CA LYS A 15 11.87 -55.80 3.44
C LYS A 15 10.67 -55.06 2.84
N ALA A 16 9.53 -55.73 2.68
CA ALA A 16 8.31 -55.10 2.17
C ALA A 16 7.79 -54.00 3.12
N ARG A 17 7.84 -54.23 4.43
CA ARG A 17 7.45 -53.24 5.45
C ARG A 17 8.42 -52.05 5.47
N GLU A 18 9.72 -52.29 5.38
CA GLU A 18 10.75 -51.24 5.29
C GLU A 18 10.56 -50.37 4.05
N ALA A 19 10.36 -50.99 2.88
CA ALA A 19 10.11 -50.25 1.64
C ALA A 19 8.83 -49.40 1.70
N LYS A 20 7.77 -49.93 2.32
CA LYS A 20 6.53 -49.17 2.55
C LYS A 20 6.77 -48.02 3.52
N ALA A 21 7.42 -48.27 4.65
CA ALA A 21 7.72 -47.26 5.66
C ALA A 21 8.57 -46.12 5.09
N ALA A 22 9.56 -46.43 4.25
CA ALA A 22 10.37 -45.42 3.56
C ALA A 22 9.52 -44.53 2.63
N ARG A 23 8.64 -45.13 1.82
CA ARG A 23 7.74 -44.37 0.94
C ARG A 23 6.74 -43.53 1.71
N ASP A 24 6.16 -44.07 2.77
CA ASP A 24 5.22 -43.33 3.62
C ASP A 24 5.93 -42.18 4.34
N ALA A 25 7.17 -42.37 4.81
CA ALA A 25 7.97 -41.30 5.41
C ALA A 25 8.29 -40.17 4.41
N GLU A 26 8.68 -40.52 3.18
CA GLU A 26 8.92 -39.54 2.12
C GLU A 26 7.64 -38.77 1.77
N ARG A 27 6.51 -39.48 1.65
CA ARG A 27 5.20 -38.86 1.36
C ARG A 27 4.81 -37.87 2.46
N LEU A 28 4.91 -38.28 3.73
CA LEU A 28 4.60 -37.40 4.87
C LEU A 28 5.51 -36.17 4.93
N LEU A 29 6.80 -36.32 4.62
CA LEU A 29 7.73 -35.19 4.58
C LEU A 29 7.36 -34.21 3.46
N ARG A 30 6.99 -34.73 2.27
CA ARG A 30 6.53 -33.90 1.16
C ARG A 30 5.22 -33.18 1.50
N GLU A 31 4.25 -33.88 2.07
CA GLU A 31 2.97 -33.31 2.47
C GLU A 31 3.16 -32.17 3.48
N ARG A 32 4.01 -32.35 4.50
CA ARG A 32 4.35 -31.29 5.46
C ARG A 32 5.00 -30.07 4.81
N ARG A 33 5.89 -30.29 3.83
CA ARG A 33 6.53 -29.19 3.09
C ARG A 33 5.53 -28.44 2.22
N VAL A 34 4.60 -29.16 1.59
CA VAL A 34 3.52 -28.57 0.80
C VAL A 34 2.60 -27.75 1.70
N GLU A 35 2.20 -28.30 2.85
CA GLU A 35 1.36 -27.61 3.83
C GLU A 35 2.00 -26.31 4.33
N ALA A 36 3.28 -26.36 4.71
CA ALA A 36 4.03 -25.16 5.11
C ALA A 36 4.09 -24.12 4.00
N ALA A 37 4.43 -24.53 2.77
CA ALA A 37 4.50 -23.62 1.62
C ALA A 37 3.13 -23.00 1.27
N LEU A 38 2.04 -23.75 1.44
CA LEU A 38 0.68 -23.24 1.25
C LEU A 38 0.31 -22.23 2.33
N ALA A 39 0.66 -22.50 3.60
CA ALA A 39 0.44 -21.55 4.68
C ALA A 39 1.16 -20.21 4.41
N ASP A 40 2.44 -20.28 4.07
CA ASP A 40 3.25 -19.10 3.73
C ASP A 40 2.66 -18.32 2.54
N PHE A 41 2.21 -19.05 1.51
CA PHE A 41 1.57 -18.47 0.33
C PHE A 41 0.28 -17.73 0.69
N PHE A 42 -0.64 -18.38 1.40
CA PHE A 42 -1.93 -17.77 1.73
C PHE A 42 -1.78 -16.58 2.67
N GLU A 43 -0.88 -16.66 3.66
CA GLU A 43 -0.56 -15.52 4.53
C GLU A 43 -0.05 -14.32 3.71
N SER A 44 0.93 -14.58 2.83
CA SER A 44 1.52 -13.54 1.98
C SER A 44 0.50 -12.95 1.00
N ALA A 45 -0.34 -13.79 0.40
CA ALA A 45 -1.38 -13.36 -0.54
C ALA A 45 -2.42 -12.48 0.14
N SER A 46 -2.92 -12.87 1.31
CA SER A 46 -3.87 -12.08 2.09
C SER A 46 -3.26 -10.77 2.59
N LEU A 47 -1.98 -10.76 2.98
CA LEU A 47 -1.28 -9.52 3.32
C LEU A 47 -1.19 -8.58 2.11
N ALA A 48 -0.79 -9.10 0.95
CA ALA A 48 -0.68 -8.30 -0.27
C ALA A 48 -2.04 -7.73 -0.73
N GLU A 49 -3.12 -8.49 -0.58
CA GLU A 49 -4.47 -8.02 -0.86
C GLU A 49 -4.88 -6.86 0.07
N ARG A 50 -4.68 -7.01 1.39
CA ARG A 50 -4.95 -5.94 2.35
C ARG A 50 -4.18 -4.67 2.05
N ILE A 51 -2.89 -4.79 1.74
CA ILE A 51 -2.05 -3.65 1.37
C ILE A 51 -2.60 -2.94 0.14
N ARG A 52 -2.96 -3.68 -0.92
CA ARG A 52 -3.51 -3.10 -2.15
C ARG A 52 -4.84 -2.40 -1.89
N HIS A 53 -5.73 -3.02 -1.12
CA HIS A 53 -7.03 -2.44 -0.77
C HIS A 53 -6.87 -1.15 0.04
N ASP A 54 -6.01 -1.14 1.06
CA ASP A 54 -5.77 0.05 1.87
C ASP A 54 -5.08 1.16 1.07
N ALA A 55 -4.13 0.82 0.20
CA ALA A 55 -3.52 1.78 -0.71
C ALA A 55 -4.55 2.40 -1.67
N GLY A 56 -5.44 1.58 -2.25
CA GLY A 56 -6.53 2.04 -3.10
C GLY A 56 -7.44 3.05 -2.40
N ARG A 57 -7.95 2.70 -1.21
CA ARG A 57 -8.81 3.62 -0.43
C ARG A 57 -8.12 4.93 -0.07
N ARG A 58 -6.82 4.89 0.24
CA ARG A 58 -6.06 6.11 0.54
C ARG A 58 -5.89 6.98 -0.70
N ALA A 59 -5.58 6.37 -1.84
CA ALA A 59 -5.47 7.09 -3.11
C ALA A 59 -6.79 7.77 -3.49
N GLU A 60 -7.90 7.04 -3.41
CA GLU A 60 -9.24 7.59 -3.67
C GLU A 60 -9.57 8.78 -2.77
N ARG A 61 -9.25 8.67 -1.47
CA ARG A 61 -9.47 9.78 -0.53
C ARG A 61 -8.65 11.02 -0.90
N ILE A 62 -7.37 10.84 -1.19
CA ILE A 62 -6.46 11.93 -1.55
C ILE A 62 -6.93 12.60 -2.84
N LEU A 63 -7.35 11.82 -3.84
CA LEU A 63 -7.88 12.36 -5.10
C LEU A 63 -9.17 13.14 -4.87
N ALA A 64 -10.12 12.59 -4.12
CA ALA A 64 -11.38 13.28 -3.82
C ALA A 64 -11.18 14.57 -3.01
N GLU A 65 -10.21 14.58 -2.10
CA GLU A 65 -9.80 15.76 -1.35
C GLU A 65 -9.16 16.81 -2.26
N ALA A 66 -8.18 16.43 -3.08
CA ALA A 66 -7.53 17.32 -4.02
C ALA A 66 -8.52 17.92 -5.03
N GLU A 67 -9.48 17.13 -5.55
CA GLU A 67 -10.53 17.62 -6.44
C GLU A 67 -11.50 18.57 -5.75
N ARG A 68 -11.78 18.36 -4.46
CA ARG A 68 -12.59 19.30 -3.67
C ARG A 68 -11.83 20.61 -3.44
N GLU A 69 -10.56 20.54 -3.07
CA GLU A 69 -9.71 21.72 -2.89
C GLU A 69 -9.54 22.52 -4.18
N ALA A 70 -9.31 21.84 -5.30
CA ALA A 70 -9.23 22.48 -6.62
C ALA A 70 -10.55 23.22 -6.96
N ARG A 71 -11.70 22.56 -6.77
CA ARG A 71 -13.01 23.21 -6.99
C ARG A 71 -13.23 24.42 -6.08
N ASN A 72 -12.80 24.34 -4.82
CA ASN A 72 -12.90 25.46 -3.88
C ASN A 72 -12.02 26.63 -4.32
N ALA A 73 -10.79 26.34 -4.79
CA ALA A 73 -9.89 27.36 -5.33
C ALA A 73 -10.45 28.00 -6.62
N ASP A 74 -11.02 27.20 -7.53
CA ASP A 74 -11.66 27.70 -8.74
C ASP A 74 -12.87 28.60 -8.42
N ALA A 75 -13.68 28.21 -7.42
CA ALA A 75 -14.80 29.02 -6.96
C ALA A 75 -14.33 30.34 -6.34
N ALA A 76 -13.28 30.31 -5.52
CA ALA A 76 -12.69 31.52 -4.92
C ALA A 76 -12.11 32.45 -6.00
N ALA A 77 -11.46 31.90 -7.03
CA ALA A 77 -10.95 32.67 -8.15
C ALA A 77 -12.09 33.32 -8.96
N GLY A 78 -13.17 32.57 -9.21
CA GLY A 78 -14.38 33.11 -9.85
C GLY A 78 -15.02 34.25 -9.04
N ALA A 79 -15.12 34.08 -7.72
CA ALA A 79 -15.62 35.13 -6.82
C ALA A 79 -14.75 36.39 -6.86
N ALA A 80 -13.42 36.24 -6.84
CA ALA A 80 -12.49 37.37 -6.95
C ALA A 80 -12.64 38.13 -8.28
N ILE A 81 -12.79 37.41 -9.40
CA ILE A 81 -13.10 38.02 -10.71
C ILE A 81 -14.44 38.77 -10.66
N GLY A 82 -15.45 38.20 -10.00
CA GLY A 82 -16.73 38.87 -9.75
C GLY A 82 -16.56 40.20 -9.01
N SER A 83 -15.82 40.21 -7.91
CA SER A 83 -15.52 41.44 -7.16
C SER A 83 -14.77 42.48 -7.98
N LEU A 84 -13.82 42.08 -8.84
CA LEU A 84 -13.15 43.03 -9.74
C LEU A 84 -14.11 43.71 -10.72
N ARG A 85 -15.14 42.99 -11.20
CA ARG A 85 -16.19 43.57 -12.04
C ARG A 85 -17.09 44.54 -11.27
N GLU A 86 -17.41 44.23 -10.02
CA GLU A 86 -18.17 45.12 -9.14
C GLU A 86 -17.42 46.45 -8.88
N LEU A 87 -16.09 46.40 -8.88
CA LEU A 87 -15.22 47.59 -8.80
C LEU A 87 -15.12 48.36 -10.13
N GLY A 88 -15.81 47.92 -11.19
CA GLY A 88 -15.89 48.61 -12.48
C GLY A 88 -14.82 48.24 -13.50
N GLN A 89 -14.00 47.22 -13.23
CA GLN A 89 -13.00 46.74 -14.20
C GLN A 89 -13.68 46.03 -15.38
N THR A 90 -13.18 46.26 -16.60
CA THR A 90 -13.66 45.55 -17.80
C THR A 90 -13.05 44.15 -17.90
N ASN A 91 -13.71 43.24 -18.62
CA ASN A 91 -13.18 41.87 -18.80
C ASN A 91 -11.81 41.85 -19.50
N ALA A 92 -11.47 42.86 -20.31
CA ALA A 92 -10.18 42.98 -20.95
C ALA A 92 -9.08 43.38 -19.96
N GLU A 93 -9.36 44.36 -19.10
CA GLU A 93 -8.45 44.79 -18.03
C GLU A 93 -8.23 43.69 -16.99
N ILE A 94 -9.30 42.98 -16.58
CA ILE A 94 -9.19 41.84 -15.66
C ILE A 94 -8.35 40.72 -16.29
N ALA A 95 -8.53 40.45 -17.58
CA ALA A 95 -7.74 39.44 -18.30
C ALA A 95 -6.25 39.82 -18.30
N GLU A 96 -5.93 41.08 -18.58
CA GLU A 96 -4.56 41.59 -18.54
C GLU A 96 -3.96 41.51 -17.11
N LEU A 97 -4.70 42.00 -16.09
CA LEU A 97 -4.24 42.01 -14.69
C LEU A 97 -3.99 40.61 -14.13
N CYS A 98 -4.85 39.65 -14.46
CA CYS A 98 -4.75 38.28 -13.97
C CYS A 98 -3.89 37.37 -14.86
N GLY A 99 -3.39 37.87 -16.01
CA GLY A 99 -2.65 37.05 -16.97
C GLY A 99 -3.49 35.95 -17.62
N LEU A 100 -4.80 36.17 -17.74
CA LEU A 100 -5.76 35.23 -18.31
C LEU A 100 -6.21 35.69 -19.69
N SER A 101 -6.84 34.80 -20.45
CA SER A 101 -7.52 35.20 -21.68
C SER A 101 -8.91 35.76 -21.38
N VAL A 102 -9.36 36.76 -22.14
CA VAL A 102 -10.72 37.31 -22.06
C VAL A 102 -11.83 36.23 -22.08
N PRO A 103 -11.78 35.18 -22.93
CA PRO A 103 -12.80 34.12 -22.87
C PRO A 103 -12.79 33.33 -21.57
N VAL A 104 -11.62 33.11 -20.93
CA VAL A 104 -11.54 32.45 -19.62
C VAL A 104 -12.15 33.32 -18.53
N VAL A 105 -11.84 34.62 -18.49
CA VAL A 105 -12.44 35.57 -17.55
C VAL A 105 -13.96 35.62 -17.73
N ARG A 106 -14.45 35.65 -18.98
CA ARG A 106 -15.88 35.62 -19.28
C ARG A 106 -16.52 34.31 -18.81
N ALA A 107 -15.87 33.17 -18.99
CA ALA A 107 -16.39 31.88 -18.52
C ALA A 107 -16.49 31.87 -16.99
N MET A 108 -15.42 32.24 -16.29
CA MET A 108 -15.40 32.29 -14.81
C MET A 108 -16.43 33.26 -14.24
N ALA A 109 -16.60 34.42 -14.87
CA ALA A 109 -17.59 35.42 -14.45
C ALA A 109 -19.05 34.97 -14.68
N ASN A 110 -19.29 34.06 -15.63
CA ASN A 110 -20.62 33.51 -15.90
C ASN A 110 -20.91 32.22 -15.12
N SER A 111 -19.88 31.56 -14.61
CA SER A 111 -19.97 30.33 -13.81
C SER A 111 -20.05 30.58 -12.31
N ALA A 112 -19.86 31.81 -11.85
CA ALA A 112 -20.02 32.16 -10.45
C ALA A 112 -21.48 31.88 -9.99
N PRO A 113 -21.69 30.99 -9.01
CA PRO A 113 -23.02 30.79 -8.45
C PRO A 113 -23.47 32.09 -7.77
N ASP A 114 -24.72 32.47 -8.03
CA ASP A 114 -25.40 33.60 -7.40
C ASP A 114 -25.37 33.42 -5.87
N LYS A 115 -24.52 34.22 -5.21
CA LYS A 115 -24.39 34.46 -3.75
C LYS A 115 -24.48 33.25 -2.79
N ALA A 116 -23.39 33.04 -2.05
CA ALA A 116 -23.28 32.10 -0.94
C ALA A 116 -24.41 32.23 0.11
N PRO A 117 -24.92 31.12 0.68
CA PRO A 117 -25.64 31.18 1.95
C PRO A 117 -24.67 31.56 3.08
N ASP A 118 -25.15 32.49 3.90
CA ASP A 118 -24.62 33.01 5.16
C ASP A 118 -24.14 31.86 6.08
N ASP A 119 -22.83 31.71 6.23
CA ASP A 119 -22.21 30.78 7.19
C ASP A 119 -22.31 31.42 8.60
N ARG A 120 -23.54 31.56 9.10
CA ARG A 120 -23.78 31.77 10.52
C ARG A 120 -23.53 30.45 11.22
N VAL A 121 -22.38 30.40 11.88
CA VAL A 121 -22.08 29.59 13.05
C VAL A 121 -23.32 29.22 13.88
N ASP A 122 -23.94 28.08 13.53
CA ASP A 122 -24.80 27.33 14.46
C ASP A 122 -23.87 26.59 15.44
N GLU A 123 -23.60 27.30 16.53
CA GLU A 123 -23.62 26.81 17.90
C GLU A 123 -23.55 25.28 18.07
N VAL A 124 -22.39 24.80 18.50
CA VAL A 124 -22.20 23.44 18.99
C VAL A 124 -22.86 23.33 20.37
N PRO A 125 -23.95 22.56 20.56
CA PRO A 125 -24.43 22.28 21.91
C PRO A 125 -23.43 21.37 22.62
N SER A 126 -22.84 21.91 23.70
CA SER A 126 -22.12 21.16 24.73
C SER A 126 -22.99 20.00 25.24
N VAL A 127 -22.49 18.77 25.12
CA VAL A 127 -23.03 17.62 25.86
C VAL A 127 -22.09 17.34 27.04
N PRO A 128 -22.62 17.26 28.27
CA PRO A 128 -21.82 17.28 29.50
C PRO A 128 -21.14 15.94 29.80
N ALA A 129 -20.05 16.05 30.56
CA ALA A 129 -19.37 14.95 31.22
C ALA A 129 -20.34 14.11 32.06
N GLN A 130 -20.28 12.78 31.90
CA GLN A 130 -20.70 11.84 32.93
C GLN A 130 -19.50 11.00 33.36
N GLU A 131 -19.08 11.28 34.59
CA GLU A 131 -18.31 10.39 35.46
C GLU A 131 -19.18 9.20 35.87
N HIS A 132 -18.57 8.01 35.97
CA HIS A 132 -18.82 6.89 36.90
C HIS A 132 -17.97 5.71 36.38
N ASP A 133 -16.77 5.48 36.93
CA ASP A 133 -16.45 4.74 38.16
C ASP A 133 -16.76 3.24 38.06
N GLY A 134 -15.75 2.41 38.31
CA GLY A 134 -15.85 0.95 38.24
C GLY A 134 -14.55 0.25 37.85
N GLY A 135 -13.58 0.25 38.76
CA GLY A 135 -12.26 -0.34 38.56
C GLY A 135 -12.25 -1.86 38.36
N SER A 136 -11.15 -2.35 37.79
CA SER A 136 -10.65 -3.68 38.12
C SER A 136 -9.15 -3.75 37.88
N ALA A 137 -8.46 -4.24 38.92
CA ALA A 137 -7.03 -4.34 39.05
C ALA A 137 -6.41 -5.37 38.09
N GLY A 138 -5.25 -5.03 37.54
CA GLY A 138 -4.41 -5.93 36.74
C GLY A 138 -2.95 -5.53 36.86
N SER A 139 -2.34 -5.93 37.98
CA SER A 139 -0.93 -5.76 38.30
C SER A 139 -0.02 -6.52 37.32
N GLY A 140 1.10 -5.89 36.93
CA GLY A 140 2.19 -6.56 36.23
C GLY A 140 3.28 -5.60 35.74
N PRO A 141 4.42 -5.45 36.46
CA PRO A 141 5.53 -4.59 36.07
C PRO A 141 6.52 -5.35 35.17
N GLY A 142 6.97 -4.72 34.09
CA GLY A 142 7.95 -5.28 33.17
C GLY A 142 8.74 -4.17 32.49
N ALA A 143 9.78 -3.73 33.17
CA ALA A 143 10.64 -2.65 32.74
C ALA A 143 11.57 -3.07 31.58
N ARG A 144 11.87 -2.07 30.74
CA ARG A 144 13.14 -1.81 30.02
C ARG A 144 13.33 -2.27 28.56
N ALA A 145 13.85 -1.28 27.83
CA ALA A 145 14.73 -1.33 26.66
C ALA A 145 14.09 -1.29 25.27
N ALA A 146 13.95 -0.06 24.75
CA ALA A 146 14.07 0.27 23.33
C ALA A 146 15.57 0.21 22.89
N PRO A 147 15.93 0.53 21.63
CA PRO A 147 15.96 -0.41 20.51
C PRO A 147 17.39 -0.53 19.92
N LEU A 148 17.80 -1.73 19.49
CA LEU A 148 18.96 -1.87 18.60
C LEU A 148 18.49 -1.94 17.16
N VAL A 149 18.52 -0.78 16.52
CA VAL A 149 18.57 -0.61 15.06
C VAL A 149 19.83 -1.33 14.58
N THR A 150 19.67 -2.44 13.85
CA THR A 150 20.75 -3.01 13.03
C THR A 150 20.31 -2.89 11.58
N THR A 151 20.83 -1.84 10.95
CA THR A 151 20.86 -1.60 9.52
C THR A 151 21.73 -2.68 8.86
N PRO A 152 21.25 -3.50 7.92
CA PRO A 152 22.17 -4.18 7.01
C PRO A 152 22.70 -3.15 6.00
N ALA A 153 24.03 -3.11 5.92
CA ALA A 153 24.80 -2.24 5.07
C ALA A 153 24.38 -2.36 3.59
N ARG A 154 24.31 -1.20 2.95
CA ARG A 154 24.27 -1.05 1.49
C ARG A 154 25.48 -1.76 0.88
N PHE A 155 25.25 -2.84 0.15
CA PHE A 155 26.25 -3.37 -0.78
C PHE A 155 26.26 -2.46 -2.01
N SER A 156 27.12 -1.46 -1.94
CA SER A 156 27.41 -0.53 -3.03
C SER A 156 28.65 -1.05 -3.77
N THR A 157 28.43 -1.91 -4.77
CA THR A 157 29.37 -2.09 -5.89
C THR A 157 28.72 -1.41 -7.08
N GLY A 158 29.08 -0.18 -7.43
CA GLY A 158 30.41 0.11 -7.97
C GLY A 158 30.44 -0.42 -9.40
N LEU A 159 29.70 0.25 -10.29
CA LEU A 159 30.28 1.10 -11.33
C LEU A 159 31.03 0.28 -12.39
N ALA A 160 30.37 0.09 -13.52
CA ALA A 160 30.98 -0.36 -14.76
C ALA A 160 32.07 0.63 -15.22
N PRO A 161 33.21 0.13 -15.71
CA PRO A 161 33.94 0.79 -16.77
C PRO A 161 33.53 0.17 -18.12
N GLU A 162 32.86 0.99 -18.92
CA GLU A 162 32.98 0.96 -20.38
C GLU A 162 34.46 1.13 -20.74
N ASP A 163 34.99 0.23 -21.55
CA ASP A 163 36.16 0.34 -22.44
C ASP A 163 36.47 -1.11 -22.86
N GLY A 164 36.08 -1.58 -24.05
CA GLY A 164 36.64 -1.11 -25.31
C GLY A 164 37.70 -2.10 -25.80
N ILE A 165 37.61 -2.46 -27.08
CA ILE A 165 38.68 -3.00 -27.93
C ILE A 165 38.84 -4.54 -27.97
N GLY A 166 38.60 -5.10 -29.17
CA GLY A 166 39.46 -6.15 -29.70
C GLY A 166 38.76 -7.43 -30.16
N ALA A 167 38.12 -7.39 -31.33
CA ALA A 167 37.95 -8.59 -32.13
C ALA A 167 39.23 -8.82 -32.96
N PRO A 168 40.00 -9.90 -32.75
CA PRO A 168 40.88 -10.40 -33.78
C PRO A 168 40.10 -11.39 -34.65
N GLY A 169 39.98 -11.03 -35.93
CA GLY A 169 39.58 -11.95 -36.97
C GLY A 169 40.46 -13.20 -36.93
N VAL A 170 39.82 -14.37 -36.97
CA VAL A 170 40.48 -15.61 -37.36
C VAL A 170 39.92 -15.98 -38.70
N GLN A 171 40.79 -15.83 -39.68
CA GLN A 171 40.59 -16.16 -41.07
C GLN A 171 41.34 -17.49 -41.33
N LEU A 172 40.62 -18.46 -41.92
CA LEU A 172 41.12 -19.56 -42.76
C LEU A 172 41.85 -20.75 -42.06
N PRO A 173 41.98 -21.92 -42.71
CA PRO A 173 41.78 -22.27 -44.14
C PRO A 173 40.37 -22.74 -44.55
#